data_AF-X1HCW4-F1
#
_entry.id   AF-X1HCW4-F1
#
_cell.length_a   1.000
_cell.length_b   1.000
_cell.length_c   1.000
_cell.angle_alpha   90.00
_cell.angle_beta   90.00
_cell.angle_gamma   90.00
#
_symmetry.space_group_name_H-M   'P 1'
#
loop_
_entity.id
_entity.type
_entity.pdbx_description
1 polymer ?
#
loop_
_entity_poly.entity_id
_entity_poly.type
_entity_poly.pdbx_seq_one_letter_code
_entity_poly.pdbx_strand_id
1 'polypeptide(L)' 'APYKVNFNKISLDTVANSERKFPREWITPDRVDVTDEFIYWALPLIGYPLPQLAKFKDIFVPKKCAEYIPIEYKSK' A
#
# COMPACT_ATOMS: atom_id res chain seq x y z
N ALA A 1 -14.04 15.28 17.60
CA ALA A 1 -14.90 14.53 16.65
C ALA A 1 -14.15 13.28 16.21
N PRO A 2 -14.81 12.14 15.91
CA PRO A 2 -14.10 10.93 15.47
C PRO A 2 -13.34 11.17 14.16
N TYR A 3 -12.21 10.48 13.98
CA TYR A 3 -11.43 10.54 12.74
C TYR A 3 -12.28 10.12 11.53
N LYS A 4 -12.17 10.83 10.41
CA LYS A 4 -12.92 10.58 9.17
C LYS A 4 -11.99 10.59 7.98
N VAL A 5 -12.20 9.65 7.06
CA VAL A 5 -11.45 9.55 5.80
C VAL A 5 -12.28 10.06 4.62
N ASN A 6 -11.63 10.74 3.70
CA ASN A 6 -12.20 11.16 2.42
C ASN A 6 -11.42 10.48 1.30
N PHE A 7 -12.13 9.82 0.38
CA PHE A 7 -11.51 9.17 -0.78
C PHE A 7 -11.53 10.12 -1.98
N ASN A 8 -10.41 10.22 -2.68
CA ASN A 8 -10.30 11.02 -3.89
C ASN A 8 -9.36 10.35 -4.90
N LYS A 9 -9.39 10.82 -6.15
CA LYS A 9 -8.52 10.36 -7.23
C LYS A 9 -7.33 11.29 -7.38
N ILE A 10 -6.20 10.74 -7.80
CA ILE A 10 -4.97 11.49 -8.12
C ILE A 10 -4.39 10.98 -9.43
N SER A 11 -3.66 11.84 -10.15
CA SER A 11 -3.01 11.44 -11.39
C SER A 11 -1.86 10.46 -11.14
N LEU A 12 -1.64 9.56 -12.09
CA LEU A 12 -0.58 8.54 -11.98
C LEU A 12 0.81 9.17 -11.96
N ASP A 13 1.06 10.19 -12.78
CA ASP A 13 2.35 10.88 -12.83
C ASP A 13 2.74 11.52 -11.49
N THR A 14 1.75 11.94 -10.69
CA THR A 14 1.98 12.50 -9.36
C THR A 14 2.53 11.46 -8.39
N VAL A 15 2.16 10.18 -8.54
CA VAL A 15 2.54 9.12 -7.60
C VAL A 15 3.67 8.22 -8.09
N ALA A 16 3.86 8.10 -9.41
CA ALA A 16 4.72 7.08 -10.04
C ALA A 16 6.20 7.11 -9.59
N ASN A 17 6.72 8.26 -9.15
CA ASN A 17 8.09 8.41 -8.63
C ASN A 17 8.13 9.12 -7.25
N SER A 18 7.02 9.09 -6.53
CA SER A 18 6.92 9.73 -5.21
C SER A 18 6.96 8.70 -4.09
N GLU A 19 7.55 9.07 -2.95
CA GLU A 19 7.53 8.26 -1.74
C GLU A 19 7.07 9.10 -0.55
N ARG A 20 6.45 8.44 0.43
CA ARG A 20 6.20 9.03 1.75
C ARG A 20 7.31 8.58 2.69
N LYS A 21 8.18 9.53 3.05
CA LYS A 21 9.24 9.30 4.04
C LYS A 21 8.66 9.31 5.43
N PHE A 22 9.26 8.53 6.33
CA PHE A 22 9.00 8.65 7.76
C PHE A 22 9.59 9.99 8.25
N PRO A 23 8.77 10.92 8.77
CA PRO A 23 9.23 12.20 9.30
C PRO A 23 10.28 11.99 10.40
N ARG A 24 11.33 12.82 10.42
CA ARG A 24 12.42 12.67 11.41
C ARG A 24 11.97 13.10 12.79
N GLU A 25 11.10 14.10 12.85
CA GLU A 25 10.43 14.59 14.04
C GLU A 25 9.57 13.52 14.73
N TRP A 26 9.22 12.43 14.02
CA TRP A 26 8.50 11.32 14.60
C TRP A 26 9.38 10.33 15.35
N ILE A 27 10.70 10.44 15.25
CA ILE A 27 11.69 9.57 15.92
C ILE A 27 12.24 10.31 17.15
N THR A 28 12.32 9.63 18.30
CA THR A 28 12.90 10.22 19.51
C THR A 28 14.41 10.52 19.34
N PRO A 29 14.98 11.48 20.10
CA PRO A 29 16.38 11.87 19.95
C PRO A 29 17.41 10.73 20.11
N ASP A 30 17.10 9.76 20.96
CA ASP A 30 17.90 8.55 21.20
C ASP A 30 17.69 7.44 20.16
N ARG A 31 16.72 7.62 19.24
CA ARG A 31 16.40 6.76 18.10
C ARG A 31 15.91 5.35 18.46
N VAL A 32 15.39 5.17 19.68
CA VAL A 32 14.84 3.88 20.12
C VAL A 32 13.31 3.84 20.11
N ASP A 33 12.66 4.99 19.96
CA ASP A 33 11.21 5.11 20.04
C ASP A 33 10.65 6.19 19.08
N VAL A 34 9.33 6.36 19.12
CA VAL A 34 8.57 7.34 18.37
C VAL A 34 7.98 8.42 19.28
N THR A 35 7.76 9.60 18.72
CA THR A 35 7.15 10.72 19.46
C THR A 35 5.63 10.59 19.58
N ASP A 36 5.03 11.34 20.50
CA ASP A 36 3.57 11.43 20.65
C ASP A 36 2.88 11.87 19.35
N GLU A 37 3.51 12.71 18.53
CA GLU A 37 2.98 13.13 17.22
C GLU A 37 2.72 11.94 16.28
N PHE A 38 3.64 10.97 16.27
CA PHE A 38 3.42 9.73 15.52
C PHE A 38 2.29 8.91 16.11
N ILE A 39 2.22 8.80 17.44
CA ILE A 39 1.17 8.04 18.14
C ILE A 39 -0.20 8.63 17.79
N TYR A 40 -0.38 9.96 17.89
CA TYR A 40 -1.62 10.63 17.52
C TYR A 40 -1.99 10.42 16.05
N TRP A 41 -1.00 10.40 15.15
CA TRP A 41 -1.22 10.12 13.73
C TRP A 41 -1.61 8.66 13.46
N ALA A 42 -0.97 7.70 14.13
CA ALA A 42 -1.12 6.26 13.87
C ALA A 42 -2.36 5.64 14.53
N LEU A 43 -2.71 6.09 15.75
CA LEU A 43 -3.82 5.55 16.54
C LEU A 43 -5.15 5.41 15.78
N PRO A 44 -5.64 6.41 15.01
CA PRO A 44 -6.88 6.26 14.26
C PRO A 44 -6.79 5.31 13.05
N LEU A 45 -5.58 4.90 12.64
CA LEU A 45 -5.33 4.03 11.48
C LEU A 45 -5.23 2.56 11.87
N ILE A 46 -4.80 2.27 13.10
CA ILE A 46 -4.68 0.92 13.64
C ILE A 46 -5.87 0.63 14.56
N GLY A 47 -6.51 -0.53 14.40
CA GLY A 47 -7.74 -0.82 15.12
C GLY A 47 -8.08 -2.29 15.20
N TYR A 48 -8.98 -2.58 16.14
CA TYR A 48 -9.59 -3.88 16.35
C TYR A 48 -11.10 -3.81 16.07
N PRO A 49 -11.76 -4.93 15.74
CA PRO A 49 -11.19 -6.27 15.55
C PRO A 49 -10.51 -6.44 14.19
N LEU A 50 -9.62 -7.43 14.08
CA LEU A 50 -9.09 -7.84 12.77
C LEU A 50 -10.25 -8.34 11.89
N PRO A 51 -10.24 -8.03 10.58
CA PRO A 51 -11.28 -8.50 9.68
C PRO A 51 -11.22 -10.02 9.53
N GLN A 52 -12.38 -10.65 9.37
CA GLN A 52 -12.43 -12.04 8.91
C GLN A 52 -11.97 -12.09 7.45
N LEU A 53 -10.88 -12.82 7.19
CA LEU A 53 -10.33 -12.93 5.84
C LEU A 53 -11.25 -13.76 4.95
N ALA A 54 -11.50 -13.27 3.75
CA ALA A 54 -12.29 -13.99 2.75
C ALA A 54 -11.52 -15.22 2.24
N LYS A 55 -12.24 -16.33 2.02
CA LYS A 55 -11.72 -17.53 1.35
C LYS A 55 -12.34 -17.64 -0.04
N PHE A 56 -11.60 -17.22 -1.06
CA PHE A 56 -12.03 -17.34 -2.44
C PHE A 56 -11.85 -18.77 -2.95
N LYS A 57 -12.66 -19.13 -3.95
CA LYS A 57 -12.44 -20.34 -4.74
C LYS A 57 -11.56 -19.98 -5.93
N ASP A 58 -10.62 -20.83 -6.25
CA ASP A 58 -9.77 -20.66 -7.44
C ASP A 58 -10.56 -21.08 -8.69
N ILE A 59 -11.11 -20.09 -9.39
CA ILE A 59 -11.83 -20.27 -10.66
C ILE A 59 -10.99 -19.66 -11.77
N PHE A 60 -10.33 -20.52 -12.55
CA PHE A 60 -9.47 -20.09 -13.65
C PHE A 60 -10.23 -20.00 -14.96
N VAL A 61 -9.97 -18.96 -15.74
CA VAL A 61 -10.48 -18.81 -17.10
C VAL A 61 -9.56 -19.57 -18.07
N PRO A 62 -10.10 -20.30 -19.07
CA PRO A 62 -9.29 -20.93 -20.09
C PRO A 62 -8.38 -19.93 -20.82
N LYS A 63 -7.13 -20.33 -21.06
CA LYS A 63 -6.15 -19.51 -21.81
C LYS A 63 -6.64 -19.31 -23.25
N LYS A 64 -6.70 -18.05 -23.70
CA LYS A 64 -7.08 -17.70 -25.08
C LYS A 64 -5.88 -17.44 -25.99
N CYS A 65 -4.81 -16.86 -25.44
CA CYS A 65 -3.65 -16.45 -26.21
C CYS A 65 -2.61 -17.58 -26.26
N ALA A 66 -1.73 -17.53 -27.25
CA ALA A 66 -0.54 -18.38 -27.30
C ALA A 66 0.38 -18.10 -26.09
N GLU A 67 1.42 -18.92 -25.95
CA GLU A 67 2.48 -18.66 -24.98
C GLU A 67 3.14 -17.29 -25.23
N TYR A 68 3.41 -16.58 -24.14
CA TYR A 68 4.09 -15.30 -24.22
C TYR A 68 5.55 -15.55 -24.59
N ILE A 69 5.93 -15.06 -25.77
CA ILE A 69 7.33 -15.02 -26.21
C ILE A 69 7.78 -13.56 -26.04
N PRO A 70 8.72 -13.26 -25.12
CA PRO A 70 9.28 -11.93 -24.99
C PRO A 70 9.87 -11.47 -26.33
N ILE A 71 9.77 -10.17 -26.60
CA ILE A 71 10.12 -9.59 -27.91
C ILE A 71 11.54 -9.95 -28.35
N GLU A 72 12.48 -10.04 -27.40
CA GLU A 72 13.89 -10.39 -27.59
C GLU A 72 14.10 -11.81 -28.13
N TYR A 73 13.19 -12.75 -27.85
CA TYR A 73 13.27 -14.14 -28.31
C TYR A 73 12.46 -14.43 -29.57
N LYS A 74 11.74 -13.43 -30.11
CA LYS A 74 10.95 -13.59 -31.35
C LYS A 74 11.81 -13.65 -32.63
N SER A 75 13.13 -13.49 -32.53
CA SER A 75 14.06 -13.57 -33.65
C SER A 75 15.25 -14.47 -33.33
N LYS A 76 15.10 -15.76 -33.64
CA LYS A 76 16.13 -16.66 -34.18
C LYS A 76 15.45 -17.62 -35.14
#